data_AF-A0A3C0C2X5-F1
#
_entry.id   AF-A0A3C0C2X5-F1
#
_cell.length_a   1.000
_cell.length_b   1.000
_cell.length_c   1.000
_cell.angle_alpha   90.00
_cell.angle_beta   90.00
_cell.angle_gamma   90.00
#
_symmetry.space_group_name_H-M   'P 1'
#
loop_
_entity.id
_entity.type
_entity.pdbx_description
1 polymer ?
#
loop_
_entity_poly.entity_id
_entity_poly.type
_entity_poly.pdbx_seq_one_letter_code
_entity_poly.pdbx_strand_id
1 'polypeptide(L)'
;FGDHIFLAFLSGLAVTLVIQSSSATVGLTMAIAAQGVIPLETAIAIIFGDNIGTTITAVLASLGGNRAAKQAACAHVMIKVISAGIMFPLIPLYSSFIAMTTSDISRQVANSHTIFSIIMASMFIGIVPQYARFIKKVIPDDKNAEVLGPMFLNPKLIDA
;
A
#
# COMPACT_ATOMS: atom_id res chain seq x y z
N PHE A 1 -7.57 -19.98 -14.78
CA PHE A 1 -6.99 -18.77 -14.15
C PHE A 1 -7.36 -18.61 -12.67
N GLY A 2 -8.43 -19.25 -12.17
CA GLY A 2 -8.85 -19.17 -10.75
C GLY A 2 -8.08 -20.05 -9.75
N ASP A 3 -7.31 -21.04 -10.20
CA ASP A 3 -6.69 -22.04 -9.30
C ASP A 3 -5.35 -21.61 -8.68
N HIS A 4 -4.84 -20.42 -9.05
CA HIS A 4 -3.55 -19.93 -8.61
C HIS A 4 -3.67 -18.53 -8.01
N ILE A 5 -4.18 -18.46 -6.77
CA ILE A 5 -4.29 -17.24 -5.95
C ILE A 5 -3.00 -16.42 -5.95
N PHE A 6 -1.84 -17.08 -5.93
CA PHE A 6 -0.55 -16.39 -5.98
C PHE A 6 -0.28 -15.68 -7.31
N LEU A 7 -0.66 -16.29 -8.45
CA LEU A 7 -0.54 -15.63 -9.76
C LEU A 7 -1.50 -14.45 -9.88
N ALA A 8 -2.68 -14.55 -9.29
CA ALA A 8 -3.64 -13.45 -9.21
C ALA A 8 -3.05 -12.26 -8.43
N PHE A 9 -2.43 -12.52 -7.29
CA PHE A 9 -1.68 -11.51 -6.54
C PHE A 9 -0.56 -10.86 -7.35
N LEU A 10 0.27 -11.67 -8.03
CA LEU A 10 1.34 -11.14 -8.88
C LEU A 10 0.79 -10.30 -10.05
N SER A 11 -0.37 -10.68 -10.59
CA SER A 11 -1.01 -9.94 -11.69
C SER A 11 -1.47 -8.55 -11.25
N GLY A 12 -2.08 -8.43 -10.07
CA GLY A 12 -2.47 -7.13 -9.51
C GLY A 12 -1.26 -6.25 -9.25
N LEU A 13 -0.19 -6.83 -8.69
CA LEU A 13 1.08 -6.12 -8.51
C LEU A 13 1.61 -5.61 -9.85
N ALA A 14 1.73 -6.48 -10.86
CA ALA A 14 2.27 -6.11 -12.16
C ALA A 14 1.44 -5.04 -12.88
N VAL A 15 0.11 -5.20 -12.90
CA VAL A 15 -0.80 -4.23 -13.52
C VAL A 15 -0.66 -2.86 -12.85
N THR A 16 -0.63 -2.80 -11.53
CA THR A 16 -0.53 -1.53 -10.81
C THR A 16 0.87 -0.91 -10.87
N LEU A 17 1.93 -1.71 -10.97
CA LEU A 17 3.26 -1.17 -11.24
C LEU A 17 3.30 -0.38 -12.56
N VAL A 18 2.61 -0.90 -13.59
CA VAL A 18 2.56 -0.29 -14.93
C VAL A 18 1.59 0.89 -14.96
N ILE A 19 0.37 0.70 -14.48
CA ILE A 19 -0.70 1.70 -14.56
C ILE A 19 -0.55 2.79 -13.48
N GLN A 20 0.09 2.46 -12.35
CA GLN A 20 0.29 3.34 -11.20
C GLN A 20 -1.00 3.90 -10.58
N SER A 21 -2.13 3.22 -10.79
CA SER A 21 -3.43 3.64 -10.29
C SER A 21 -4.21 2.45 -9.73
N SER A 22 -4.45 2.47 -8.41
CA SER A 22 -5.32 1.47 -7.77
C SER A 22 -6.73 1.51 -8.30
N SER A 23 -7.30 2.69 -8.52
CA SER A 23 -8.69 2.81 -9.01
C SER A 23 -8.87 2.14 -10.38
N ALA A 24 -7.86 2.23 -11.24
CA ALA A 24 -7.89 1.56 -12.55
C ALA A 24 -7.79 0.03 -12.40
N THR A 25 -6.88 -0.48 -11.57
CA THR A 25 -6.74 -1.92 -11.32
C THR A 25 -7.97 -2.51 -10.63
N VAL A 26 -8.53 -1.80 -9.64
CA VAL A 26 -9.79 -2.17 -8.97
C VAL A 26 -10.93 -2.21 -10.00
N GLY A 27 -11.07 -1.18 -10.84
CA GLY A 27 -12.11 -1.14 -11.88
C GLY A 27 -11.99 -2.27 -12.90
N LEU A 28 -10.77 -2.61 -13.32
CA LEU A 28 -10.50 -3.76 -14.18
C LEU A 28 -10.91 -5.08 -13.48
N THR A 29 -10.53 -5.24 -12.22
CA THR A 29 -10.86 -6.42 -11.42
C THR A 29 -12.38 -6.57 -11.23
N MET A 30 -13.09 -5.47 -10.97
CA MET A 30 -14.55 -5.44 -10.90
C MET A 30 -15.18 -5.90 -12.21
N ALA A 31 -14.72 -5.39 -13.35
CA ALA A 31 -15.26 -5.77 -14.66
C ALA A 31 -15.09 -7.27 -14.96
N ILE A 32 -13.93 -7.83 -14.62
CA ILE A 32 -13.63 -9.26 -14.82
C ILE A 32 -14.46 -10.13 -13.86
N ALA A 33 -14.55 -9.74 -12.59
CA ALA A 33 -15.33 -10.47 -11.58
C ALA A 33 -16.84 -10.42 -11.87
N ALA A 34 -17.37 -9.30 -12.36
CA ALA A 34 -18.77 -9.14 -12.76
C ALA A 34 -19.17 -10.09 -13.90
N GLN A 35 -18.22 -10.49 -14.75
CA GLN A 35 -18.43 -11.47 -15.82
C GLN A 35 -18.32 -12.92 -15.32
N GLY A 36 -18.06 -13.15 -14.03
CA GLY A 36 -17.88 -14.48 -13.46
C GLY A 36 -16.57 -15.18 -13.85
N VAL A 37 -15.61 -14.43 -14.44
CA VAL A 37 -14.33 -14.99 -14.92
C VAL A 37 -13.40 -15.36 -13.77
N ILE A 38 -13.46 -14.60 -12.66
CA ILE A 38 -12.68 -14.85 -11.46
C ILE A 38 -13.58 -14.89 -10.22
N PRO A 39 -13.32 -15.80 -9.26
CA PRO A 39 -14.01 -15.79 -7.98
C PRO A 39 -13.52 -14.66 -7.08
N LEU A 40 -14.26 -14.40 -5.99
CA LEU A 40 -13.96 -13.32 -5.05
C LEU A 40 -12.56 -13.46 -4.43
N GLU A 41 -12.12 -14.67 -4.06
CA GLU A 41 -10.78 -14.90 -3.50
C GLU A 41 -9.68 -14.47 -4.46
N THR A 42 -9.84 -14.80 -5.76
CA THR A 42 -8.90 -14.40 -6.81
C THR A 42 -8.90 -12.88 -6.98
N ALA A 43 -10.07 -12.24 -6.96
CA ALA A 43 -10.17 -10.78 -7.02
C ALA A 43 -9.49 -10.11 -5.81
N ILE A 44 -9.71 -10.63 -4.59
CA ILE A 44 -9.04 -10.16 -3.37
C ILE A 44 -7.52 -10.29 -3.48
N ALA A 45 -7.03 -11.40 -4.01
CA ALA A 45 -5.60 -11.59 -4.22
C ALA A 45 -5.02 -10.52 -5.17
N ILE A 46 -5.71 -10.21 -6.27
CA ILE A 46 -5.34 -9.10 -7.17
C ILE A 46 -5.30 -7.77 -6.40
N ILE A 47 -6.30 -7.49 -5.55
CA ILE A 47 -6.34 -6.27 -4.73
C ILE A 47 -5.14 -6.18 -3.76
N PHE A 48 -4.72 -7.29 -3.16
CA PHE A 48 -3.54 -7.30 -2.29
C PHE A 48 -2.26 -7.01 -3.08
N GLY A 49 -2.15 -7.54 -4.30
CA GLY A 49 -1.05 -7.24 -5.22
C GLY A 49 -1.03 -5.78 -5.66
N ASP A 50 -2.18 -5.26 -6.09
CA ASP A 50 -2.40 -3.86 -6.46
C ASP A 50 -1.90 -2.93 -5.35
N ASN A 51 -2.26 -3.23 -4.10
CA ASN A 51 -1.89 -2.40 -2.98
C ASN A 51 -0.36 -2.25 -2.86
N ILE A 52 0.40 -3.34 -3.00
CA ILE A 52 1.88 -3.26 -3.02
C ILE A 52 2.36 -2.49 -4.25
N GLY A 53 1.75 -2.73 -5.41
CA GLY A 53 2.08 -2.07 -6.67
C GLY A 53 2.06 -0.54 -6.58
N THR A 54 1.13 0.05 -5.82
CA THR A 54 1.06 1.52 -5.69
C THR A 54 2.30 2.17 -5.08
N THR A 55 3.16 1.39 -4.41
CA THR A 55 4.39 1.92 -3.80
C THR A 55 5.43 2.34 -4.83
N ILE A 56 5.29 1.94 -6.09
CA ILE A 56 6.26 2.24 -7.16
C ILE A 56 6.49 3.74 -7.33
N THR A 57 5.44 4.56 -7.18
CA THR A 57 5.54 6.02 -7.32
C THR A 57 6.46 6.61 -6.27
N ALA A 58 6.31 6.19 -5.00
CA ALA A 58 7.17 6.60 -3.90
C ALA A 58 8.61 6.09 -4.07
N VAL A 59 8.76 4.84 -4.53
CA VAL A 59 10.09 4.26 -4.82
C VAL A 59 10.81 5.07 -5.88
N LEU A 60 10.18 5.30 -7.04
CA LEU A 60 10.75 6.08 -8.14
C LEU A 60 11.08 7.51 -7.70
N ALA A 61 10.18 8.18 -6.99
CA ALA A 61 10.41 9.52 -6.45
C ALA A 61 11.60 9.58 -5.48
N SER A 62 11.86 8.51 -4.73
CA SER A 62 12.96 8.46 -3.76
C SER A 62 14.35 8.24 -4.37
N LEU A 63 14.44 7.77 -5.63
CA LEU A 63 15.73 7.44 -6.26
C LEU A 63 16.65 8.67 -6.37
N GLY A 64 16.10 9.83 -6.71
CA GLY A 64 16.79 11.12 -6.73
C GLY A 64 16.63 11.95 -5.44
N GLY A 65 15.94 11.41 -4.43
CA GLY A 65 15.61 12.13 -3.21
C GLY A 65 16.66 12.04 -2.10
N ASN A 66 16.48 12.87 -1.07
CA ASN A 66 17.28 12.83 0.15
C ASN A 66 16.99 11.56 0.99
N ARG A 67 17.71 11.39 2.12
CA ARG A 67 17.51 10.22 2.99
C ARG A 67 16.09 10.11 3.53
N ALA A 68 15.45 11.22 3.86
CA ALA A 68 14.07 11.23 4.33
C ALA A 68 13.10 10.68 3.26
N ALA A 69 13.30 11.03 1.98
CA ALA A 69 12.51 10.48 0.87
C ALA A 69 12.69 8.95 0.73
N LYS A 70 13.94 8.46 0.85
CA LYS A 70 14.24 7.03 0.82
C LYS A 70 13.66 6.28 2.02
N GLN A 71 13.72 6.88 3.22
CA GLN A 71 13.07 6.35 4.42
C GLN A 71 11.56 6.27 4.24
N ALA A 72 10.91 7.32 3.72
CA ALA A 72 9.48 7.33 3.47
C ALA A 72 9.05 6.27 2.44
N ALA A 73 9.79 6.12 1.33
CA ALA A 73 9.50 5.09 0.34
C ALA A 73 9.68 3.68 0.90
N CYS A 74 10.77 3.43 1.64
CA CYS A 74 11.00 2.17 2.34
C CYS A 74 9.87 1.86 3.33
N ALA A 75 9.49 2.84 4.15
CA ALA A 75 8.39 2.74 5.08
C ALA A 75 7.07 2.38 4.39
N HIS A 76 6.79 3.00 3.24
CA HIS A 76 5.59 2.73 2.45
C HIS A 76 5.58 1.30 1.91
N VAL A 77 6.66 0.85 1.26
CA VAL A 77 6.80 -0.52 0.73
C VAL A 77 6.61 -1.56 1.84
N MET A 78 7.29 -1.38 2.96
CA MET A 78 7.28 -2.35 4.06
C MET A 78 5.91 -2.49 4.72
N ILE A 79 5.18 -1.39 4.99
CA ILE A 79 3.82 -1.47 5.54
C ILE A 79 2.92 -2.32 4.65
N LYS A 80 2.99 -2.09 3.33
CA LYS A 80 2.12 -2.77 2.36
C LYS A 80 2.47 -4.25 2.20
N VAL A 81 3.76 -4.56 2.09
CA VAL A 81 4.24 -5.95 1.98
C VAL A 81 3.91 -6.74 3.24
N ILE A 82 4.14 -6.18 4.43
CA ILE A 82 3.83 -6.86 5.70
C ILE A 82 2.33 -7.08 5.84
N SER A 83 1.51 -6.06 5.58
CA SER A 83 0.05 -6.17 5.72
C SER A 83 -0.55 -7.15 4.72
N ALA A 84 -0.10 -7.12 3.46
CA ALA A 84 -0.50 -8.10 2.46
C ALA A 84 -0.04 -9.51 2.84
N GLY A 85 1.20 -9.68 3.31
CA GLY A 85 1.73 -10.97 3.75
C GLY A 85 0.97 -11.58 4.93
N ILE A 86 0.54 -10.76 5.90
CA ILE A 86 -0.29 -11.19 7.03
C ILE A 86 -1.70 -11.56 6.57
N MET A 87 -2.29 -10.77 5.67
CA MET A 87 -3.66 -11.01 5.19
C MET A 87 -3.76 -12.11 4.13
N PHE A 88 -2.69 -12.42 3.42
CA PHE A 88 -2.68 -13.44 2.35
C PHE A 88 -3.14 -14.84 2.82
N PRO A 89 -2.63 -15.43 3.92
CA PRO A 89 -3.14 -16.69 4.43
C PRO A 89 -4.58 -16.58 4.98
N LEU A 90 -5.05 -15.37 5.28
CA LEU A 90 -6.40 -15.09 5.79
C LEU A 90 -7.43 -14.86 4.66
N ILE A 91 -7.05 -14.97 3.38
CA ILE A 91 -7.95 -14.74 2.25
C ILE A 91 -9.30 -15.47 2.38
N PRO A 92 -9.38 -16.77 2.76
CA PRO A 92 -10.68 -17.44 2.87
C PRO A 92 -11.60 -16.84 3.94
N LEU A 93 -11.04 -16.42 5.07
CA LEU A 93 -11.79 -15.75 6.13
C LEU A 93 -12.21 -14.35 5.69
N TYR A 94 -11.29 -13.64 5.04
CA TYR A 94 -11.51 -12.30 4.54
C TYR A 94 -12.55 -12.27 3.41
N SER A 95 -12.53 -13.22 2.47
CA SER A 95 -13.53 -13.33 1.40
C SER A 95 -14.92 -13.58 1.97
N SER A 96 -15.03 -14.45 2.98
CA SER A 96 -16.29 -14.70 3.70
C SER A 96 -16.83 -13.43 4.34
N PHE A 97 -15.97 -12.63 5.00
CA PHE A 97 -16.36 -11.34 5.57
C PHE A 97 -16.79 -10.34 4.50
N ILE A 98 -16.05 -10.23 3.39
CA ILE A 98 -16.39 -9.32 2.29
C ILE A 98 -17.72 -9.71 1.63
N ALA A 99 -18.01 -11.00 1.49
CA ALA A 99 -19.27 -11.48 0.93
C ALA A 99 -20.49 -11.06 1.76
N MET A 100 -20.32 -10.80 3.06
CA MET A 100 -21.38 -10.29 3.94
C MET A 100 -21.66 -8.80 3.74
N THR A 101 -20.77 -8.05 3.08
CA THR A 101 -20.92 -6.59 2.92
C THR A 101 -21.98 -6.21 1.89
N THR A 102 -22.19 -7.05 0.86
CA THR A 102 -23.11 -6.81 -0.25
C THR A 102 -23.22 -8.07 -1.13
N SER A 103 -24.31 -8.22 -1.88
CA SER A 103 -24.48 -9.32 -2.85
C SER A 103 -23.85 -9.07 -4.22
N ASP A 104 -23.50 -7.82 -4.55
CA ASP A 104 -22.90 -7.47 -5.84
C ASP A 104 -21.38 -7.68 -5.81
N ILE A 105 -20.87 -8.53 -6.71
CA ILE A 105 -19.44 -8.88 -6.76
C ILE A 105 -18.54 -7.66 -7.03
N SER A 106 -18.99 -6.70 -7.84
CA SER A 106 -18.20 -5.49 -8.14
C SER A 106 -18.02 -4.64 -6.88
N ARG A 107 -19.11 -4.45 -6.12
CA ARG A 107 -19.06 -3.78 -4.82
C ARG A 107 -18.27 -4.56 -3.78
N GLN A 108 -18.29 -5.90 -3.79
CA GLN A 108 -17.42 -6.71 -2.93
C GLN A 108 -15.94 -6.45 -3.22
N VAL A 109 -15.54 -6.37 -4.50
CA VAL A 109 -14.16 -6.04 -4.90
C VAL A 109 -13.78 -4.62 -4.44
N ALA A 110 -14.65 -3.64 -4.64
CA ALA A 110 -14.41 -2.26 -4.18
C ALA A 110 -14.33 -2.16 -2.64
N ASN A 111 -15.23 -2.85 -1.92
CA ASN A 111 -15.23 -2.91 -0.47
C ASN A 111 -13.96 -3.57 0.05
N SER A 112 -13.51 -4.66 -0.59
CA SER A 112 -12.26 -5.34 -0.26
C SER A 112 -11.06 -4.40 -0.28
N HIS A 113 -10.94 -3.54 -1.31
CA HIS A 113 -9.84 -2.57 -1.39
C HIS A 113 -9.88 -1.55 -0.23
N THR A 114 -11.05 -1.01 0.07
CA THR A 114 -11.22 -0.02 1.15
C THR A 114 -10.97 -0.62 2.52
N ILE A 115 -11.58 -1.77 2.81
CA ILE A 115 -11.46 -2.46 4.10
C ILE A 115 -10.02 -2.90 4.33
N PHE A 116 -9.35 -3.45 3.31
CA PHE A 116 -7.93 -3.83 3.44
C PHE A 116 -7.05 -2.62 3.75
N SER A 117 -7.32 -1.47 3.11
CA SER A 117 -6.59 -0.22 3.38
C SER A 117 -6.79 0.26 4.83
N ILE A 118 -8.00 0.09 5.38
CA ILE A 118 -8.30 0.40 6.78
C ILE A 118 -7.57 -0.57 7.73
N ILE A 119 -7.61 -1.87 7.45
CA ILE A 119 -6.92 -2.89 8.26
C ILE A 119 -5.42 -2.60 8.30
N MET A 120 -4.81 -2.35 7.14
CA MET A 120 -3.40 -1.99 7.02
C MET A 120 -3.05 -0.75 7.86
N ALA A 121 -3.86 0.32 7.78
CA ALA A 121 -3.62 1.52 8.59
C ALA A 121 -3.72 1.22 10.10
N SER A 122 -4.75 0.46 10.49
CA SER A 122 -4.99 0.05 11.89
C SER A 122 -3.83 -0.74 12.48
N MET A 123 -3.18 -1.60 11.68
CA MET A 123 -2.05 -2.43 12.13
C MET A 123 -0.83 -1.60 12.53
N PHE A 124 -0.60 -0.45 11.90
CA PHE A 124 0.62 0.34 12.09
C PHE A 124 0.42 1.61 12.91
N ILE A 125 -0.80 2.14 13.03
CA ILE A 125 -1.07 3.42 13.70
C ILE A 125 -0.57 3.46 15.15
N GLY A 126 -0.71 2.38 15.91
CA GLY A 126 -0.26 2.29 17.31
C GLY A 126 1.25 2.12 17.49
N ILE A 127 1.99 1.82 16.42
CA ILE A 127 3.43 1.52 16.46
C ILE A 127 4.26 2.45 15.57
N VAL A 128 3.69 3.55 15.08
CA VAL A 128 4.37 4.51 14.19
C VAL A 128 5.73 4.98 14.76
N PRO A 129 5.88 5.34 16.05
CA PRO A 129 7.18 5.78 16.58
C PRO A 129 8.25 4.68 16.58
N GLN A 130 7.86 3.44 16.88
CA GLN A 130 8.73 2.27 16.88
C GLN A 130 9.13 1.93 15.45
N TYR A 131 8.16 1.97 14.54
CA TYR A 131 8.36 1.73 13.13
C TYR A 131 9.30 2.77 12.50
N ALA A 132 9.11 4.06 12.79
CA ALA A 132 9.99 5.11 12.31
C ALA A 132 11.45 4.92 12.78
N ARG A 133 11.66 4.55 14.06
CA ARG A 133 12.99 4.21 14.59
C ARG A 133 13.61 3.02 13.87
N PHE A 134 12.81 2.00 13.57
CA PHE A 134 13.25 0.85 12.80
C PHE A 134 13.66 1.25 11.38
N ILE A 135 12.87 2.07 10.68
CA ILE A 135 13.21 2.55 9.33
C ILE A 135 14.51 3.35 9.32
N LYS A 136 14.76 4.20 10.33
CA LYS A 136 16.04 4.90 10.49
C LYS A 136 17.22 3.97 10.75
N LYS A 137 16.99 2.77 11.27
CA LYS A 137 18.04 1.75 11.43
C LYS A 137 18.34 1.06 10.10
N VAL A 138 17.31 0.81 9.27
CA VAL A 138 17.45 0.20 7.93
C VAL A 138 18.09 1.19 6.95
N ILE A 139 17.66 2.45 6.97
CA ILE A 139 18.20 3.54 6.17
C ILE A 139 18.64 4.66 7.12
N PRO A 140 19.90 4.65 7.58
CA PRO A 140 20.45 5.67 8.48
C PRO A 140 20.37 7.08 7.92
N ASP A 141 20.18 8.03 8.84
CA ASP A 141 20.28 9.47 8.56
C ASP A 141 21.70 9.79 8.04
N ASP A 142 21.79 10.71 7.08
CA ASP A 142 23.08 11.17 6.58
C ASP A 142 23.65 12.19 7.57
N LYS A 143 24.76 11.82 8.21
CA LYS A 143 25.44 12.67 9.21
C LYS A 143 26.05 13.93 8.61
N ASN A 144 26.24 13.95 7.29
CA ASN A 144 26.85 15.06 6.56
C ASN A 144 25.81 15.88 5.78
N ALA A 145 24.52 15.53 5.86
CA ALA A 145 23.48 16.35 5.27
C ALA A 145 23.41 17.68 6.01
N GLU A 146 23.62 18.79 5.30
CA GLU A 146 23.39 20.12 5.84
C GLU A 146 21.96 20.20 6.39
N VAL A 147 21.85 20.56 7.66
CA VAL A 147 20.56 20.91 8.26
C VAL A 147 20.10 22.19 7.56
N LEU A 148 19.20 22.05 6.58
CA LEU A 148 18.44 23.17 6.02
C LEU A 148 17.55 23.73 7.14
N GLY A 149 18.15 24.54 8.01
CA GLY A 149 17.43 25.40 8.93
C GLY A 149 16.66 26.48 8.16
N PRO A 150 15.72 27.17 8.81
CA PRO A 150 15.06 28.31 8.19
C PRO A 150 16.09 29.39 7.84
N MET A 151 16.40 29.56 6.55
CA MET A 151 17.35 30.57 6.06
C MET A 151 16.93 32.02 6.39
N PHE A 152 15.67 32.25 6.79
CA PHE A 152 15.08 33.58 6.91
C PHE A 152 14.36 33.86 8.23
N LEU A 153 14.59 33.07 9.28
CA LEU A 153 14.07 33.47 10.60
C LEU A 153 14.95 34.60 11.14
N ASN A 154 14.56 35.86 10.88
CA ASN A 154 15.20 37.02 11.47
C ASN A 154 14.87 37.04 12.97
N PRO A 155 15.84 36.85 13.87
CA PRO A 155 15.57 36.81 15.32
C PRO A 155 14.95 38.12 15.84
N LYS A 156 15.11 39.23 15.11
CA LYS A 156 14.55 40.54 15.45
C LYS A 156 13.03 40.65 15.31
N LEU A 157 12.36 39.66 14.71
CA LEU A 157 10.90 39.61 14.58
C LEU A 157 10.22 38.71 15.63
N ILE A 158 11.01 38.11 16.53
CA ILE A 158 10.51 37.19 17.55
C ILE A 158 10.10 37.95 18.83
N ASP A 159 10.68 39.13 19.07
CA ASP A 159 10.47 39.94 20.28
C ASP A 159 9.83 41.32 19.99
N ALA A 160 9.16 41.49 18.83
CA ALA A 160 8.53 42.75 18.42
C ALA A 160 7.02 42.79 18.70
#